data_AF-A0A3E1R5N3-F1
#
_entry.id   AF-A0A3E1R5N3-F1
#
_cell.length_a   1.000
_cell.length_b   1.000
_cell.length_c   1.000
_cell.angle_alpha   90.00
_cell.angle_beta   90.00
_cell.angle_gamma   90.00
#
_symmetry.space_group_name_H-M   'P 1'
#
loop_
_entity.id
_entity.type
_entity.pdbx_description
1 polymer ?
#
loop_
_entity_poly.entity_id
_entity_poly.type
_entity_poly.pdbx_seq_one_letter_code
_entity_poly.pdbx_strand_id
1 'polypeptide(L)' 'GAWVEVDLGGKIIREELTIGGGHASGHLGWMHFGLGESRDAKVRVQWPQGEWSAWAPVTGDASYVVNRETGLAAWKAP' A
#
# COMPACT_ATOMS: atom_id res chain seq x y z
N GLY A 1 7.88 -10.42 3.07
CA GLY A 1 7.11 -9.80 1.99
C GLY A 1 7.55 -8.37 1.79
N ALA A 2 6.64 -7.51 1.35
CA ALA A 2 6.77 -6.06 1.49
C ALA A 2 5.84 -5.60 2.61
N TRP A 3 6.19 -4.52 3.33
CA TRP A 3 5.28 -3.92 4.31
C TRP A 3 4.69 -2.63 3.75
N VAL A 4 3.42 -2.39 4.03
CA VAL A 4 2.73 -1.15 3.68
C VAL A 4 2.22 -0.49 4.96
N GLU A 5 2.45 0.81 5.08
CA GLU A 5 1.85 1.64 6.12
C GLU A 5 0.96 2.71 5.52
N VAL A 6 -0.17 2.94 6.19
CA VAL A 6 -1.12 4.02 5.89
C VAL A 6 -1.28 4.89 7.14
N ASP A 7 -0.89 6.15 7.04
CA ASP A 7 -1.05 7.16 8.09
C ASP A 7 -2.30 8.01 7.83
N LEU A 8 -3.21 8.01 8.80
CA LEU A 8 -4.47 8.77 8.80
C LEU A 8 -4.35 10.11 9.56
N GLY A 9 -3.13 10.57 9.87
CA GLY A 9 -2.86 11.83 10.58
C GLY A 9 -2.83 11.72 12.10
N GLY A 10 -3.33 10.62 12.67
CA GLY A 10 -3.23 10.30 14.10
C GLY A 10 -3.16 8.80 14.40
N LYS A 11 -3.17 7.97 13.34
CA LYS A 11 -3.14 6.51 13.43
C LYS A 11 -2.41 5.96 12.21
N ILE A 12 -1.49 5.04 12.45
CA ILE A 12 -0.83 4.26 11.41
C ILE A 12 -1.42 2.86 11.38
N ILE A 13 -1.88 2.42 10.21
CA ILE A 13 -2.27 1.04 9.91
C ILE A 13 -1.11 0.39 9.17
N ARG A 14 -0.76 -0.85 9.52
CA ARG A 14 0.35 -1.59 8.92
C ARG A 14 -0.09 -2.99 8.50
N GLU A 15 0.23 -3.37 7.27
CA GLU A 15 -0.03 -4.71 6.73
C GLU A 15 1.20 -5.24 5.97
N GLU A 16 1.45 -6.56 6.04
CA GLU A 16 2.50 -7.23 5.27
C GLU A 16 1.88 -7.92 4.05
N LEU A 17 2.44 -7.63 2.88
CA LEU A 17 2.17 -8.34 1.64
C LEU A 17 3.15 -9.52 1.49
N THR A 18 2.65 -10.74 1.76
CA THR A 18 3.45 -11.98 1.66
C THR A 18 2.97 -12.86 0.51
N ILE A 19 3.89 -13.32 -0.34
CA ILE A 19 3.65 -14.37 -1.32
C ILE A 19 4.22 -15.67 -0.74
N GLY A 20 3.37 -16.62 -0.36
CA GLY A 20 3.79 -17.93 0.13
C GLY A 20 4.05 -18.91 -1.03
N GLY A 21 5.21 -19.58 -1.04
CA GLY A 21 5.65 -20.49 -2.12
C GLY A 21 5.07 -21.91 -2.08
N GLY A 22 3.77 -22.05 -1.80
CA GLY A 22 3.06 -23.34 -1.89
C GLY A 22 2.39 -23.54 -3.25
N HIS A 23 2.05 -24.79 -3.59
CA HIS A 23 1.49 -25.24 -4.89
C HIS A 23 0.27 -24.43 -5.42
N ALA A 24 -0.35 -23.59 -4.59
CA ALA A 24 -1.44 -22.67 -4.92
C ALA A 24 -1.09 -21.21 -4.60
N SER A 25 0.09 -20.72 -5.03
CA SER A 25 0.50 -19.31 -4.93
C SER A 25 -0.35 -18.44 -5.87
N GLY A 26 -1.63 -18.28 -5.56
CA GLY A 26 -2.60 -17.48 -6.31
C GLY A 26 -2.27 -15.99 -6.22
N HIS A 27 -2.50 -15.27 -7.31
CA HIS A 27 -2.31 -13.83 -7.43
C HIS A 27 -2.81 -13.07 -6.18
N LEU A 28 -1.95 -12.23 -5.62
CA LEU A 28 -2.36 -11.27 -4.60
C LEU A 28 -3.27 -10.24 -5.25
N GLY A 29 -4.48 -10.11 -4.71
CA GLY A 29 -5.39 -9.02 -5.05
C GLY A 29 -4.95 -7.70 -4.43
N TRP A 30 -5.85 -6.70 -4.49
CA TRP A 30 -5.62 -5.40 -3.85
C TRP A 30 -5.48 -5.52 -2.33
N MET A 31 -4.64 -4.67 -1.74
CA MET A 31 -4.66 -4.40 -0.31
C MET A 31 -5.71 -3.34 -0.01
N HIS A 32 -6.63 -3.62 0.91
CA HIS A 32 -7.75 -2.74 1.25
C HIS A 32 -7.56 -2.16 2.65
N PHE A 33 -7.46 -0.83 2.73
CA PHE A 33 -7.33 -0.12 4.00
C PHE A 33 -8.59 0.70 4.30
N GLY A 34 -9.21 0.44 5.45
CA GLY A 34 -10.33 1.24 5.94
C GLY A 34 -9.85 2.55 6.55
N LEU A 35 -10.23 3.70 5.96
CA LEU A 35 -9.79 5.04 6.41
C LEU A 35 -10.76 5.70 7.41
N GLY A 36 -11.94 5.13 7.63
CA GLY A 36 -13.00 5.74 8.44
C GLY A 36 -13.51 7.03 7.79
N GLU A 37 -13.58 8.12 8.56
CA GLU A 37 -13.99 9.44 8.06
C GLU A 37 -12.83 10.23 7.40
N SER A 38 -11.61 9.68 7.37
CA SER A 38 -10.44 10.35 6.84
C SER A 38 -10.48 10.40 5.31
N ARG A 39 -10.45 11.61 4.74
CA ARG A 39 -10.41 11.82 3.27
C ARG A 39 -9.01 11.80 2.71
N ASP A 40 -8.03 12.12 3.53
CA ASP A 40 -6.62 12.17 3.18
C ASP A 40 -5.85 11.17 4.03
N ALA A 41 -4.86 10.54 3.42
CA ALA A 41 -3.92 9.68 4.11
C ALA A 41 -2.54 9.81 3.46
N LYS A 42 -1.54 9.19 4.08
CA LYS A 42 -0.22 9.00 3.49
C LYS A 42 0.11 7.53 3.45
N VAL A 43 0.76 7.08 2.40
CA VAL A 43 1.21 5.70 2.23
C VAL A 43 2.72 5.66 2.11
N ARG A 44 3.35 4.65 2.71
CA ARG A 44 4.73 4.27 2.43
C ARG A 44 4.89 2.76 2.38
N VAL A 45 5.92 2.32 1.67
CA VAL A 45 6.22 0.89 1.49
C VAL A 45 7.64 0.62 1.95
N GLN A 46 7.82 -0.47 2.71
CA GLN A 46 9.10 -1.10 2.92
C GLN A 46 9.21 -2.28 1.98
N TRP A 47 10.08 -2.17 0.98
CA TRP A 47 10.36 -3.26 0.05
C TRP A 47 11.15 -4.38 0.76
N PRO A 48 11.11 -5.62 0.25
CA PRO A 48 11.90 -6.72 0.84
C PRO A 48 13.38 -6.32 0.95
N GLN A 49 13.94 -6.42 2.15
CA GLN A 49 15.32 -6.04 2.46
C GLN A 49 15.68 -4.56 2.14
N GLY A 50 14.67 -3.69 2.07
CA GLY A 50 14.86 -2.26 1.82
C GLY A 50 14.50 -1.38 3.01
N GLU A 51 14.90 -0.12 2.90
CA GLU A 51 14.41 0.95 3.76
C GLU A 51 12.97 1.33 3.39
N TRP A 52 12.29 2.02 4.31
CA TRP A 52 11.00 2.62 4.04
C TRP A 52 11.10 3.69 2.94
N SER A 53 10.16 3.70 2.01
CA SER A 53 9.97 4.82 1.11
C SER A 53 9.60 6.09 1.86
N ALA A 54 9.75 7.24 1.20
CA ALA A 54 9.10 8.47 1.66
C ALA A 54 7.57 8.27 1.70
N TRP A 55 6.91 9.05 2.57
CA TRP A 55 5.47 9.13 2.62
C TRP A 55 4.93 9.82 1.36
N ALA A 56 3.97 9.19 0.69
CA ALA A 56 3.26 9.73 -0.46
C ALA A 56 1.79 10.02 -0.08
N PRO A 57 1.25 11.21 -0.40
CA PRO A 57 -0.14 11.53 -0.10
C PRO A 57 -1.10 10.76 -1.01
N VAL A 58 -2.23 10.35 -0.44
CA VAL A 58 -3.36 9.71 -1.13
C VAL A 58 -4.68 10.27 -0.62
N THR A 59 -5.71 10.14 -1.44
CA THR A 59 -7.09 10.39 -1.03
C THR A 59 -7.84 9.08 -0.82
N GLY A 60 -8.86 9.10 0.03
CA GLY A 60 -9.80 8.00 0.19
C GLY A 60 -10.59 7.70 -1.08
N ASP A 61 -11.33 6.59 -1.05
CA ASP A 61 -12.21 6.12 -2.14
C ASP A 61 -11.51 6.01 -3.50
N ALA A 62 -10.22 5.69 -3.49
CA ALA A 62 -9.39 5.57 -4.67
C ALA A 62 -8.47 4.35 -4.60
N SER A 63 -7.95 3.94 -5.77
CA SER A 63 -6.97 2.86 -5.89
C SER A 63 -5.65 3.43 -6.40
N TYR A 64 -4.54 2.89 -5.89
CA TYR A 64 -3.20 3.34 -6.23
C TYR A 64 -2.30 2.15 -6.50
N VAL A 65 -1.41 2.30 -7.49
CA VAL A 65 -0.29 1.39 -7.74
C VAL A 65 0.96 2.03 -7.16
N VAL A 66 1.67 1.29 -6.32
CA VAL A 66 3.00 1.68 -5.84
C VAL A 66 4.04 0.86 -6.60
N ASN A 67 4.90 1.53 -7.34
CA ASN A 67 6.05 0.95 -7.99
C ASN A 67 7.32 1.41 -7.28
N ARG A 68 8.30 0.52 -7.13
CA ARG A 68 9.56 0.82 -6.45
C ARG A 68 10.38 1.90 -7.18
N GLU A 69 10.38 1.88 -8.50
CA GLU A 69 11.19 2.75 -9.35
C GLU A 69 10.44 4.02 -9.73
N THR A 70 9.16 3.89 -10.09
CA THR A 70 8.36 5.02 -10.59
C THR A 70 7.48 5.68 -9.52
N GLY A 71 7.40 5.10 -8.31
CA GLY A 71 6.66 5.66 -7.19
C GLY A 71 5.16 5.36 -7.22
N LEU A 72 4.39 6.22 -6.56
CA LEU A 72 2.94 6.10 -6.41
C LEU A 72 2.22 6.69 -7.63
N ALA A 73 1.27 5.93 -8.19
CA ALA A 73 0.37 6.39 -9.25
C ALA A 73 -1.09 6.03 -8.92
N ALA A 74 -2.02 6.96 -9.16
CA ALA A 74 -3.45 6.66 -9.07
C ALA A 74 -3.84 5.69 -10.20
N TRP A 75 -4.53 4.60 -9.84
CA TRP A 75 -5.07 3.65 -10.81
C TRP A 75 -6.45 4.10 -11.28
N LYS A 76 -6.71 3.91 -12.57
CA LYS A 76 -8.03 4.09 -13.18
C LYS A 76 -8.35 2.86 -14.02
N ALA A 77 -9.62 2.47 -14.05
CA ALA A 77 -10.07 1.42 -14.93
C ALA A 77 -9.77 1.81 -16.41
N PRO A 78 -9.33 0.85 -17.25
CA PRO A 78 -9.17 1.06 -18.67
C PRO A 78 -10.50 1.34 -19.39
#